data_AF-A0A850AVA7-F1
#
_entry.id   AF-A0A850AVA7-F1
#
_cell.length_a   1.000
_cell.length_b   1.000
_cell.length_c   1.000
_cell.angle_alpha   90.00
_cell.angle_beta   90.00
_cell.angle_gamma   90.00
#
_symmetry.space_group_name_H-M   'P 1'
#
loop_
_entity.id
_entity.type
_entity.pdbx_description
1 polymer ?
#
loop_
_entity_poly.entity_id
_entity_poly.type
_entity_poly.pdbx_seq_one_letter_code
_entity_poly.pdbx_strand_id
1 'polypeptide(L)'
;MATDTNNGDDGSKTVSDRPLPRTGGLQRPDSEHADVYAILRELEELPDKATRLPIGSILIGFDHRRFHDLVLKMRANLPADVRVARRITRDQDKMVGQAKQQCDNLIAEGKRKADELIANAEHNASELIEKAQLKSERIIAEAEIEAQKLVSESQVVQVARSQAKEILHRAGTEAEDMRLGATDYASDVLTNLAAALERAHGEVERGRKRLEDVRVELSDPSDRG
;
A
#
# COMPACT_ATOMS: atom_id res chain seq x y z
N MET A 1 44.96 -24.47 0.54
CA MET A 1 44.86 -24.27 -0.92
C MET A 1 43.66 -23.36 -1.16
N ALA A 2 43.92 -22.17 -1.72
CA ALA A 2 43.06 -21.28 -2.53
C ALA A 2 41.62 -20.97 -2.04
N THR A 3 41.05 -19.78 -2.11
CA THR A 3 41.40 -18.38 -2.43
C THR A 3 40.07 -17.67 -2.18
N ASP A 4 40.01 -16.71 -1.26
CA ASP A 4 39.88 -15.29 -1.61
C ASP A 4 38.86 -14.99 -2.73
N THR A 5 37.67 -14.50 -2.37
CA THR A 5 36.86 -13.63 -3.24
C THR A 5 36.03 -12.69 -2.37
N ASN A 6 36.72 -11.68 -1.88
CA ASN A 6 36.32 -10.27 -1.82
C ASN A 6 35.13 -9.90 -2.74
N ASN A 7 34.11 -9.19 -2.24
CA ASN A 7 33.80 -7.80 -2.63
C ASN A 7 32.43 -7.37 -2.04
N GLY A 8 32.46 -6.85 -0.82
CA GLY A 8 31.31 -6.22 -0.16
C GLY A 8 31.43 -4.70 -0.19
N ASP A 9 30.53 -4.08 -0.94
CA ASP A 9 29.89 -2.78 -0.61
C ASP A 9 30.78 -1.53 -0.49
N ASP A 10 31.21 -0.99 -1.64
CA ASP A 10 31.69 0.39 -1.81
C ASP A 10 30.49 1.32 -2.10
N GLY A 11 29.62 1.48 -1.09
CA GLY A 11 28.34 2.21 -1.16
C GLY A 11 28.38 3.66 -0.68
N SER A 12 29.54 4.32 -0.61
CA SER A 12 29.63 5.72 -0.16
C SER A 12 30.57 6.59 -0.99
N LYS A 13 30.54 6.43 -2.32
CA LYS A 13 31.01 7.51 -3.21
C LYS A 13 29.95 8.61 -3.27
N THR A 14 29.83 9.34 -2.16
CA THR A 14 29.17 10.64 -2.15
C THR A 14 29.82 11.51 -3.21
N VAL A 15 28.97 12.06 -4.08
CA VAL A 15 29.30 13.06 -5.09
C VAL A 15 29.67 14.35 -4.37
N SER A 16 30.78 14.37 -3.65
CA SER A 16 31.21 15.53 -2.87
C SER A 16 32.73 15.68 -2.83
N ASP A 17 33.41 15.29 -3.91
CA ASP A 17 34.82 15.63 -4.11
C ASP A 17 35.14 15.84 -5.59
N ARG A 18 34.15 16.31 -6.38
CA ARG A 18 34.53 17.05 -7.58
C ARG A 18 35.08 18.38 -7.08
N PRO A 19 36.40 18.63 -7.15
CA PRO A 19 36.90 19.94 -6.80
C PRO A 19 36.11 20.92 -7.65
N LEU A 20 35.57 21.97 -7.01
CA LEU A 20 35.05 23.12 -7.74
C LEU A 20 36.06 23.40 -8.86
N PRO A 21 35.61 23.58 -10.12
CA PRO A 21 36.53 23.96 -11.18
C PRO A 21 37.31 25.11 -10.60
N ARG A 22 38.62 24.91 -10.38
CA ARG A 22 39.49 25.93 -9.78
C ARG A 22 39.08 27.17 -10.51
N THR A 23 38.42 28.09 -9.82
CA THR A 23 38.00 29.35 -10.41
C THR A 23 39.32 29.83 -10.92
N GLY A 24 39.52 29.73 -12.25
CA GLY A 24 40.74 30.16 -12.88
C GLY A 24 40.83 31.55 -12.32
N GLY A 25 41.85 31.77 -11.49
CA GLY A 25 41.90 32.99 -10.73
C GLY A 25 41.61 34.07 -11.73
N LEU A 26 40.98 35.15 -11.30
CA LEU A 26 41.39 36.39 -11.91
C LEU A 26 42.89 36.52 -11.58
N GLN A 27 43.73 35.74 -12.27
CA GLN A 27 45.04 36.11 -12.68
C GLN A 27 44.70 37.38 -13.42
N ARG A 28 44.78 38.48 -12.66
CA ARG A 28 44.93 39.79 -13.25
C ARG A 28 45.98 39.52 -14.32
N PRO A 29 45.68 39.76 -15.61
CA PRO A 29 46.71 39.60 -16.62
C PRO A 29 47.92 40.32 -16.03
N ASP A 30 49.05 39.62 -15.91
CA ASP A 30 50.29 40.20 -15.40
C ASP A 30 50.63 41.33 -16.38
N SER A 31 50.01 42.48 -16.14
CA SER A 31 49.95 43.53 -17.10
C SER A 31 51.00 44.50 -16.63
N GLU A 32 52.17 44.36 -17.23
CA GLU A 32 53.08 45.47 -17.54
C GLU A 32 52.40 46.59 -18.36
N HIS A 33 51.07 46.66 -18.37
CA HIS A 33 50.30 47.79 -18.87
C HIS A 33 50.19 48.75 -17.70
N ALA A 34 50.87 49.90 -17.83
CA ALA A 34 50.72 51.02 -16.91
C ALA A 34 49.23 51.25 -16.64
N ASP A 35 48.82 51.04 -15.38
CA ASP A 35 47.44 51.10 -14.94
C ASP A 35 46.79 52.37 -15.49
N VAL A 36 45.78 52.24 -16.35
CA VAL A 36 45.09 53.37 -16.96
C VAL A 36 44.57 54.32 -15.86
N TYR A 37 44.21 53.78 -14.69
CA TYR A 37 43.83 54.59 -13.54
C TYR A 37 44.99 55.37 -12.93
N ALA A 38 46.21 54.82 -12.95
CA ALA A 38 47.41 55.55 -12.53
C ALA A 38 47.76 56.67 -13.53
N ILE A 39 47.64 56.41 -14.83
CA ILE A 39 47.85 57.42 -15.89
C ILE A 39 46.79 58.53 -15.79
N LEU A 40 45.52 58.17 -15.57
CA LEU A 40 44.41 59.11 -15.36
C LEU A 40 44.65 59.98 -14.13
N ARG A 41 45.03 59.38 -13.00
CA ARG A 41 45.34 60.11 -11.77
C ARG A 41 46.51 61.08 -11.97
N GLU A 42 47.57 60.65 -12.64
CA GLU A 42 48.71 61.55 -12.93
C GLU A 42 48.28 62.71 -13.85
N LEU A 43 47.41 62.44 -14.83
CA LEU A 43 46.87 63.44 -15.75
C LEU A 43 45.93 64.44 -15.05
N GLU A 44 45.16 63.99 -14.06
CA GLU A 44 44.31 64.82 -13.19
C GLU A 44 45.12 65.71 -12.24
N GLU A 45 46.31 65.28 -11.81
CA GLU A 45 47.17 66.06 -10.91
C GLU A 45 47.99 67.16 -11.63
N LEU A 46 48.18 67.07 -12.94
CA LEU A 46 48.99 68.03 -13.71
C LEU A 46 48.44 69.47 -13.67
N PRO A 47 47.13 69.73 -13.78
CA PRO A 47 46.55 71.05 -13.63
C PRO A 47 46.61 71.58 -12.20
N ASP A 48 46.46 70.72 -11.18
CA ASP A 48 46.48 71.10 -9.76
C ASP A 48 47.86 71.58 -9.30
N LYS A 49 48.91 71.08 -9.96
CA LYS A 49 50.30 71.51 -9.75
C LYS A 49 50.63 72.82 -10.48
N ALA A 50 49.77 73.31 -11.37
CA ALA A 50 49.97 74.54 -12.12
C ALA A 50 49.37 75.75 -11.39
N THR A 51 50.13 76.83 -11.26
CA THR A 51 49.64 78.06 -10.62
C THR A 51 48.81 78.88 -11.61
N ARG A 52 47.55 79.18 -11.27
CA ARG A 52 46.66 80.07 -12.04
C ARG A 52 46.84 81.52 -11.61
N LEU A 53 47.03 82.43 -12.57
CA LEU A 53 47.06 83.88 -12.35
C LEU A 53 45.68 84.52 -12.55
N PRO A 54 45.35 85.61 -11.84
CA PRO A 54 44.03 86.26 -11.87
C PRO A 54 43.74 87.06 -13.16
N ILE A 55 44.72 87.23 -14.06
CA ILE A 55 44.56 87.99 -15.31
C ILE A 55 44.98 87.10 -16.48
N GLY A 56 44.00 86.49 -17.15
CA GLY A 56 44.20 85.62 -18.30
C GLY A 56 44.40 84.14 -17.97
N SER A 57 43.97 83.27 -18.88
CA SER A 57 43.97 81.80 -18.74
C SER A 57 45.36 81.16 -18.91
N ILE A 58 46.43 81.84 -18.51
CA ILE A 58 47.81 81.34 -18.63
C ILE A 58 48.13 80.52 -17.38
N LEU A 59 48.48 79.25 -17.59
CA LEU A 59 48.92 78.33 -16.55
C LEU A 59 50.44 78.35 -16.48
N ILE A 60 51.01 78.82 -15.37
CA ILE A 60 52.46 78.77 -15.12
C ILE A 60 52.79 77.47 -14.38
N GLY A 61 53.77 76.72 -14.90
CA GLY A 61 54.17 75.41 -14.34
C GLY A 61 53.38 74.21 -14.88
N PHE A 62 52.47 74.42 -15.85
CA PHE A 62 51.78 73.32 -16.53
C PHE A 62 52.70 72.69 -17.59
N ASP A 63 53.06 71.42 -17.38
CA ASP A 63 53.87 70.67 -18.33
C ASP A 63 53.01 70.06 -19.44
N HIS A 64 52.91 70.80 -20.55
CA HIS A 64 52.18 70.37 -21.74
C HIS A 64 52.77 69.11 -22.39
N ARG A 65 54.09 68.86 -22.25
CA ARG A 65 54.74 67.66 -22.80
C ARG A 65 54.36 66.43 -22.00
N ARG A 66 54.42 66.52 -20.67
CA ARG A 66 54.01 65.44 -19.76
C ARG A 66 52.53 65.09 -19.96
N PHE A 67 51.67 66.09 -20.10
CA PHE A 67 50.26 65.89 -20.41
C PHE A 67 50.06 65.10 -21.71
N HIS A 68 50.72 65.54 -22.79
CA HIS A 68 50.63 64.87 -24.08
C HIS A 68 51.17 63.43 -24.04
N ASP A 69 52.28 63.18 -23.35
CA ASP A 69 52.85 61.84 -23.19
C ASP A 69 51.91 60.90 -22.42
N LEU A 70 51.21 61.38 -21.39
CA LEU A 70 50.21 60.61 -20.66
C LEU A 70 48.98 60.30 -21.53
N VAL A 71 48.50 61.27 -22.33
CA VAL A 71 47.41 61.05 -23.29
C VAL A 71 47.80 60.01 -24.34
N LEU A 72 49.03 60.05 -24.86
CA LEU A 72 49.52 59.07 -25.82
C LEU A 72 49.61 57.66 -25.22
N LYS A 73 50.11 57.54 -23.98
CA LYS A 73 50.13 56.25 -23.25
C LYS A 73 48.71 55.72 -23.01
N MET A 74 47.78 56.59 -22.64
CA MET A 74 46.37 56.23 -22.46
C MET A 74 45.76 55.74 -23.78
N ARG A 75 45.99 56.45 -24.89
CA ARG A 75 45.51 56.06 -26.23
C ARG A 75 46.14 54.75 -26.72
N ALA A 76 47.38 54.47 -26.35
CA ALA A 76 48.05 53.21 -26.69
C ALA A 76 47.48 52.02 -25.89
N ASN A 77 47.16 52.22 -24.60
CA ASN A 77 46.78 51.13 -23.69
C ASN A 77 45.25 50.88 -23.63
N LEU A 78 44.42 51.92 -23.70
CA LEU A 78 42.95 51.81 -23.62
C LEU A 78 42.33 50.79 -24.59
N PRO A 79 42.72 50.73 -25.88
CA PRO A 79 42.13 49.77 -26.81
C PRO A 79 42.41 48.32 -26.42
N ALA A 80 43.56 48.05 -25.78
CA ALA A 80 43.91 46.71 -25.32
C ALA A 80 43.04 46.29 -24.13
N ASP A 81 42.91 47.15 -23.13
CA ASP A 81 42.11 46.87 -21.93
C ASP A 81 40.62 46.70 -22.25
N VAL A 82 40.07 47.53 -23.14
CA VAL A 82 38.69 47.40 -23.60
C VAL A 82 38.45 46.09 -24.36
N ARG A 83 39.44 45.58 -25.11
CA ARG A 83 39.34 44.26 -25.77
C ARG A 83 39.36 43.13 -24.75
N VAL A 84 40.20 43.23 -23.72
CA VAL A 84 40.27 42.24 -22.63
C VAL A 84 38.95 42.21 -21.87
N ALA A 85 38.42 43.37 -21.47
CA ALA A 85 37.11 43.47 -20.81
C ALA A 85 35.99 42.82 -21.65
N ARG A 86 35.93 43.11 -22.97
CA ARG A 86 34.94 42.50 -23.87
C ARG A 86 35.08 40.98 -23.99
N ARG A 87 36.30 40.43 -23.98
CA ARG A 87 36.52 38.98 -23.98
C ARG A 87 36.01 38.36 -22.69
N ILE A 88 36.35 38.95 -21.55
CA ILE A 88 35.92 38.48 -20.24
C ILE A 88 34.38 38.44 -20.17
N THR A 89 33.68 39.50 -20.59
CA THR A 89 32.21 39.51 -20.61
C THR A 89 31.64 38.42 -21.52
N ARG A 90 32.19 38.25 -22.73
CA ARG A 90 31.76 37.19 -23.65
C ARG A 90 32.01 35.79 -23.08
N ASP A 91 33.13 35.60 -22.41
CA ASP A 91 33.50 34.32 -21.81
C ASP A 91 32.64 34.04 -20.57
N GLN A 92 32.29 35.06 -19.78
CA GLN A 92 31.31 34.97 -18.71
C GLN A 92 29.93 34.58 -19.24
N ASP A 93 29.42 35.23 -20.29
CA ASP A 93 28.12 34.92 -20.88
C ASP A 93 28.07 33.47 -21.39
N LYS A 94 29.15 33.01 -22.05
CA LYS A 94 29.29 31.62 -22.47
C LYS A 94 29.33 30.66 -21.29
N MET A 95 30.11 30.98 -20.26
CA MET A 95 30.23 30.15 -19.06
C MET A 95 28.89 30.02 -18.34
N VAL A 96 28.15 31.12 -18.18
CA VAL A 96 26.80 31.12 -17.59
C VAL A 96 25.83 30.31 -18.45
N GLY A 97 25.88 30.46 -19.78
CA GLY A 97 25.06 29.66 -20.70
C GLY A 97 25.34 28.16 -20.58
N GLN A 98 26.62 27.78 -20.55
CA GLN A 98 27.04 26.39 -20.38
C GLN A 98 26.65 25.83 -19.00
N ALA A 99 26.83 26.61 -17.93
CA ALA A 99 26.45 26.22 -16.58
C ALA A 99 24.93 26.00 -16.47
N LYS A 100 24.12 26.90 -17.04
CA LYS A 100 22.66 26.75 -17.10
C LYS A 100 22.26 25.47 -17.83
N GLN A 101 22.82 25.24 -19.02
CA GLN A 101 22.55 24.03 -19.79
C GLN A 101 22.95 22.75 -19.03
N GLN A 102 24.09 22.78 -18.32
CA GLN A 102 24.54 21.65 -17.50
C GLN A 102 23.58 21.39 -16.33
N CYS A 103 23.12 22.44 -15.65
CA CYS A 103 22.12 22.33 -14.59
C CYS A 103 20.80 21.76 -15.12
N ASP A 104 20.32 22.24 -16.26
CA ASP A 104 19.08 21.77 -16.87
C ASP A 104 19.17 20.28 -17.25
N ASN A 105 20.30 19.87 -17.84
CA ASN A 105 20.56 18.47 -18.18
C ASN A 105 20.61 17.58 -16.92
N LEU A 106 21.27 18.05 -15.85
CA LEU A 106 21.37 17.32 -14.58
C LEU A 106 19.99 17.17 -13.92
N ILE A 107 19.18 18.22 -13.90
CA ILE A 107 17.81 18.17 -13.37
C ILE A 107 16.95 17.21 -14.21
N ALA A 108 17.05 17.27 -15.54
CA ALA A 108 16.31 16.37 -16.42
C ALA A 108 16.72 14.90 -16.24
N GLU A 109 18.00 14.63 -16.01
CA GLU A 109 18.49 13.29 -15.68
C GLU A 109 18.02 12.82 -14.30
N GLY A 110 18.12 13.69 -13.29
CA GLY A 110 17.65 13.40 -11.94
C GLY A 110 16.15 13.09 -11.88
N LYS A 111 15.34 13.86 -12.62
CA LYS A 111 13.90 13.60 -12.75
C LYS A 111 13.62 12.25 -13.42
N ARG A 112 14.26 11.96 -14.56
CA ARG A 112 14.09 10.67 -15.25
C ARG A 112 14.44 9.49 -14.35
N LYS A 113 15.55 9.58 -13.60
CA LYS A 113 15.96 8.54 -12.64
C LYS A 113 14.96 8.42 -11.49
N ALA A 114 14.44 9.53 -10.97
CA ALA A 114 13.41 9.50 -9.93
C ALA A 114 12.13 8.84 -10.43
N ASP A 115 11.66 9.21 -11.63
CA ASP A 115 10.45 8.65 -12.24
C ASP A 115 10.62 7.14 -12.50
N GLU A 116 11.80 6.72 -12.99
CA GLU A 116 12.14 5.31 -13.19
C GLU A 116 12.17 4.53 -11.86
N LEU A 117 12.76 5.10 -10.81
CA LEU A 117 12.78 4.49 -9.48
C LEU A 117 11.38 4.35 -8.90
N ILE A 118 10.53 5.37 -9.06
CA ILE A 118 9.13 5.34 -8.61
C ILE A 118 8.37 4.26 -9.37
N ALA A 119 8.46 4.22 -10.70
CA ALA A 119 7.79 3.22 -11.51
C ALA A 119 8.23 1.79 -11.16
N ASN A 120 9.54 1.57 -10.95
CA ASN A 120 10.06 0.28 -10.52
C ASN A 120 9.60 -0.08 -9.10
N ALA A 121 9.57 0.88 -8.18
CA ALA A 121 9.08 0.65 -6.82
C ALA A 121 7.58 0.31 -6.80
N GLU A 122 6.77 1.02 -7.58
CA GLU A 122 5.33 0.75 -7.75
C GLU A 122 5.08 -0.64 -8.34
N HIS A 123 5.82 -1.02 -9.38
CA HIS A 123 5.74 -2.35 -9.98
C HIS A 123 6.10 -3.45 -8.98
N ASN A 124 7.24 -3.32 -8.30
CA ASN A 124 7.69 -4.29 -7.30
C ASN A 124 6.72 -4.38 -6.12
N ALA A 125 6.15 -3.26 -5.67
CA ALA A 125 5.14 -3.23 -4.61
C ALA A 125 3.86 -3.94 -5.04
N SER A 126 3.40 -3.70 -6.28
CA SER A 126 2.23 -4.38 -6.84
C SER A 126 2.44 -5.89 -6.91
N GLU A 127 3.58 -6.34 -7.43
CA GLU A 127 3.91 -7.77 -7.47
C GLU A 127 3.98 -8.40 -6.08
N LEU A 128 4.54 -7.68 -5.10
CA LEU A 128 4.65 -8.16 -3.72
C LEU A 128 3.26 -8.35 -3.10
N ILE A 129 2.35 -7.39 -3.32
CA ILE A 129 0.97 -7.47 -2.82
C ILE A 129 0.25 -8.66 -3.46
N GLU A 130 0.37 -8.85 -4.77
CA GLU A 130 -0.24 -9.99 -5.47
C GLU A 130 0.29 -11.33 -4.93
N LYS A 131 1.61 -11.47 -4.80
CA LYS A 131 2.23 -12.67 -4.22
C LYS A 131 1.78 -12.91 -2.78
N ALA A 132 1.65 -11.85 -1.98
CA ALA A 132 1.19 -11.94 -0.60
C ALA A 132 -0.28 -12.38 -0.53
N GLN A 133 -1.15 -11.84 -1.39
CA GLN A 133 -2.56 -12.21 -1.48
C GLN A 133 -2.71 -13.69 -1.87
N LEU A 134 -2.06 -14.13 -2.95
CA LEU A 134 -2.10 -15.54 -3.39
C LEU A 134 -1.60 -16.49 -2.29
N LYS A 135 -0.51 -16.11 -1.60
CA LYS A 135 0.00 -16.91 -0.48
C LYS A 135 -0.98 -16.96 0.68
N SER A 136 -1.61 -15.84 1.02
CA SER A 136 -2.60 -15.76 2.09
C SER A 136 -3.81 -16.62 1.78
N GLU A 137 -4.35 -16.51 0.58
CA GLU A 137 -5.49 -17.33 0.12
C GLU A 137 -5.16 -18.81 0.20
N ARG A 138 -3.96 -19.20 -0.24
CA ARG A 138 -3.50 -20.59 -0.14
C ARG A 138 -3.40 -21.07 1.30
N ILE A 139 -2.84 -20.27 2.21
CA ILE A 139 -2.73 -20.63 3.63
C ILE A 139 -4.12 -20.80 4.25
N ILE A 140 -5.06 -19.91 3.94
CA ILE A 140 -6.44 -20.02 4.45
C ILE A 140 -7.09 -21.30 3.93
N ALA A 141 -7.00 -21.57 2.62
CA ALA A 141 -7.57 -22.79 2.04
C ALA A 141 -6.95 -24.07 2.64
N GLU A 142 -5.63 -24.11 2.81
CA GLU A 142 -4.94 -25.23 3.45
C GLU A 142 -5.37 -25.41 4.92
N ALA A 143 -5.49 -24.29 5.67
CA ALA A 143 -5.92 -24.31 7.06
C ALA A 143 -7.38 -24.76 7.22
N GLU A 144 -8.27 -24.37 6.31
CA GLU A 144 -9.68 -24.80 6.31
C GLU A 144 -9.79 -26.30 6.07
N ILE A 145 -9.04 -26.84 5.09
CA ILE A 145 -9.02 -28.28 4.80
C ILE A 145 -8.51 -29.06 6.02
N GLU A 146 -7.41 -28.61 6.63
CA GLU A 146 -6.84 -29.28 7.79
C GLU A 146 -7.76 -29.18 9.01
N ALA A 147 -8.37 -28.03 9.25
CA ALA A 147 -9.36 -27.86 10.33
C ALA A 147 -10.55 -28.80 10.13
N GLN A 148 -11.09 -28.90 8.91
CA GLN A 148 -12.19 -29.80 8.59
C GLN A 148 -11.81 -31.27 8.80
N LYS A 149 -10.57 -31.64 8.45
CA LYS A 149 -10.01 -32.96 8.68
C LYS A 149 -9.90 -33.25 10.18
N LEU A 150 -9.27 -32.37 10.96
CA LEU A 150 -9.13 -32.52 12.41
C LEU A 150 -10.48 -32.64 13.12
N VAL A 151 -11.48 -31.86 12.69
CA VAL A 151 -12.85 -31.97 13.22
C VAL A 151 -13.48 -33.32 12.86
N SER A 152 -13.29 -33.80 11.63
CA SER A 152 -13.84 -35.10 11.19
C SER A 152 -13.15 -36.31 11.84
N GLU A 153 -11.84 -36.19 12.09
CA GLU A 153 -11.02 -37.19 12.77
C GLU A 153 -11.17 -37.10 14.29
N SER A 154 -11.74 -36.00 14.81
CA SER A 154 -11.99 -35.84 16.24
C SER A 154 -12.83 -36.99 16.76
N GLN A 155 -12.24 -37.73 17.69
CA GLN A 155 -12.89 -38.85 18.35
C GLN A 155 -14.18 -38.43 19.05
N VAL A 156 -14.27 -37.17 19.50
CA VAL A 156 -15.50 -36.61 20.07
C VAL A 156 -16.63 -36.58 19.03
N VAL A 157 -16.35 -36.15 17.80
CA VAL A 157 -17.35 -36.12 16.71
C VAL A 157 -17.75 -37.54 16.32
N GLN A 158 -16.80 -38.47 16.25
CA GLN A 158 -17.10 -39.87 15.93
C GLN A 158 -17.94 -40.54 17.02
N VAL A 159 -17.56 -40.37 18.29
CA VAL A 159 -18.30 -40.90 19.44
C VAL A 159 -19.69 -40.29 19.50
N ALA A 160 -19.82 -38.97 19.34
CA ALA A 160 -21.11 -38.29 19.32
C ALA A 160 -22.01 -38.79 18.18
N ARG A 161 -21.46 -39.00 16.98
CA ARG A 161 -22.20 -39.58 15.84
C ARG A 161 -22.64 -41.02 16.11
N SER A 162 -21.77 -41.84 16.70
CA SER A 162 -22.11 -43.22 17.06
C SER A 162 -23.22 -43.26 18.11
N GLN A 163 -23.09 -42.45 19.17
CA GLN A 163 -24.10 -42.34 20.22
C GLN A 163 -25.45 -41.85 19.68
N ALA A 164 -25.44 -40.83 18.81
CA ALA A 164 -26.67 -40.35 18.18
C ALA A 164 -27.35 -41.46 17.36
N LYS A 165 -26.58 -42.27 16.64
CA LYS A 165 -27.10 -43.41 15.88
C LYS A 165 -27.69 -44.48 16.78
N GLU A 166 -27.05 -44.79 17.91
CA GLU A 166 -27.57 -45.73 18.90
C GLU A 166 -28.85 -45.24 19.56
N ILE A 167 -28.93 -43.96 19.93
CA ILE A 167 -30.14 -43.34 20.49
C ILE A 167 -31.29 -43.44 19.50
N LEU A 168 -31.07 -43.08 18.23
CA LEU A 168 -32.08 -43.18 17.19
C LEU A 168 -32.53 -44.63 16.96
N HIS A 169 -31.59 -45.58 16.97
CA HIS A 169 -31.92 -46.99 16.82
C HIS A 169 -32.76 -47.51 17.99
N ARG A 170 -32.33 -47.24 19.23
CA ARG A 170 -33.07 -47.63 20.43
C ARG A 170 -34.46 -47.01 20.45
N ALA A 171 -34.57 -45.72 20.17
CA ALA A 171 -35.85 -45.02 20.11
C ALA A 171 -36.77 -45.62 19.04
N GLY A 172 -36.22 -46.03 17.89
CA GLY A 172 -36.97 -46.71 16.83
C GLY A 172 -37.52 -48.06 17.28
N THR A 173 -36.69 -48.89 17.92
CA THR A 173 -37.12 -50.19 18.44
C THR A 173 -38.17 -50.02 19.55
N GLU A 174 -37.93 -49.12 20.50
CA GLU A 174 -38.84 -48.86 21.62
C GLU A 174 -40.18 -48.30 21.16
N ALA A 175 -40.18 -47.46 20.12
CA ALA A 175 -41.41 -46.98 19.50
C ALA A 175 -42.21 -48.12 18.84
N GLU A 176 -41.54 -49.07 18.20
CA GLU A 176 -42.21 -50.22 17.60
C GLU A 176 -42.75 -51.19 18.66
N ASP A 177 -41.96 -51.48 19.71
CA ASP A 177 -42.40 -52.28 20.85
C ASP A 177 -43.62 -51.65 21.53
N MET A 178 -43.61 -50.33 21.71
CA MET A 178 -44.76 -49.59 22.24
C MET A 178 -45.99 -49.71 21.35
N ARG A 179 -45.83 -49.63 20.02
CA ARG A 179 -46.94 -49.79 19.07
C ARG A 179 -47.53 -51.20 19.12
N LEU A 180 -46.69 -52.23 19.19
CA LEU A 180 -47.13 -53.61 19.32
C LEU A 180 -47.87 -53.83 20.64
N GLY A 181 -47.27 -53.43 21.76
CA GLY A 181 -47.91 -53.57 23.08
C GLY A 181 -49.22 -52.80 23.21
N ALA A 182 -49.33 -51.61 22.60
CA ALA A 182 -50.59 -50.87 22.56
C ALA A 182 -51.67 -51.57 21.72
N THR A 183 -51.26 -52.24 20.64
CA THR A 183 -52.17 -53.02 19.78
C THR A 183 -52.67 -54.26 20.50
N ASP A 184 -51.79 -54.99 21.18
CA ASP A 184 -52.14 -56.16 22.00
C ASP A 184 -53.09 -55.77 23.13
N TYR A 185 -52.78 -54.69 23.85
CA TYR A 185 -53.66 -54.17 24.89
C TYR A 185 -55.04 -53.78 24.35
N ALA A 186 -55.10 -53.11 23.20
CA ALA A 186 -56.38 -52.78 22.57
C ALA A 186 -57.18 -54.04 22.21
N SER A 187 -56.51 -55.09 21.71
CA SER A 187 -57.13 -56.37 21.41
C SER A 187 -57.70 -57.04 22.66
N ASP A 188 -56.97 -57.03 23.78
CA ASP A 188 -57.43 -57.60 25.06
C ASP A 188 -58.63 -56.84 25.61
N VAL A 189 -58.60 -55.51 25.56
CA VAL A 189 -59.73 -54.66 25.98
C VAL A 189 -60.97 -54.94 25.13
N LEU A 190 -60.80 -55.02 23.80
CA LEU A 190 -61.91 -55.31 22.89
C LEU A 190 -62.47 -56.73 23.10
N THR A 191 -61.62 -57.71 23.37
CA THR A 191 -62.03 -59.09 23.68
C THR A 191 -62.86 -59.14 24.97
N ASN A 192 -62.40 -58.45 26.02
CA ASN A 192 -63.15 -58.36 27.28
C ASN A 192 -64.48 -57.64 27.12
N LEU A 193 -64.52 -56.56 26.31
CA LEU A 193 -65.74 -55.85 25.99
C LEU A 193 -66.74 -56.75 25.23
N ALA A 194 -66.27 -57.51 24.24
CA ALA A 194 -67.09 -58.46 23.49
C ALA A 194 -67.73 -59.50 24.43
N ALA A 195 -66.94 -60.09 25.33
CA ALA A 195 -67.44 -61.06 26.30
C ALA A 195 -68.43 -60.45 27.31
N ALA A 196 -68.29 -59.17 27.65
CA ALA A 196 -69.24 -58.46 28.50
C ALA A 196 -70.57 -58.19 27.76
N LEU A 197 -70.50 -57.75 26.51
CA LEU A 197 -71.67 -57.52 25.66
C LEU A 197 -72.45 -58.80 25.40
N GLU A 198 -71.78 -59.93 25.19
CA GLU A 198 -72.44 -61.23 24.96
C GLU A 198 -73.19 -61.72 26.21
N ARG A 199 -72.61 -61.52 27.40
CA ARG A 199 -73.30 -61.78 28.67
C ARG A 199 -74.54 -60.90 28.82
N ALA A 200 -74.41 -59.60 28.58
CA ALA A 200 -75.52 -58.65 28.65
C ALA A 200 -76.62 -58.99 27.63
N HIS A 201 -76.26 -59.31 26.39
CA HIS A 201 -77.19 -59.76 25.36
C HIS A 201 -77.92 -61.05 25.80
N GLY A 202 -77.21 -62.02 26.37
CA GLY A 202 -77.81 -63.23 26.92
C GLY A 202 -78.79 -62.97 28.06
N GLU A 203 -78.53 -61.97 28.91
CA GLU A 203 -79.48 -61.53 29.95
C GLU A 203 -80.73 -60.88 29.35
N VAL A 204 -80.56 -60.02 28.34
CA VAL A 204 -81.67 -59.38 27.62
C VAL A 204 -82.54 -60.42 26.93
N GLU A 205 -81.96 -61.41 26.24
CA GLU A 205 -82.73 -62.47 25.57
C GLU A 205 -83.48 -63.35 26.57
N ARG A 206 -82.86 -63.69 27.71
CA ARG A 206 -83.59 -64.39 28.79
C ARG A 206 -84.75 -63.55 29.32
N GLY A 207 -84.55 -62.23 29.49
CA GLY A 207 -85.61 -61.31 29.88
C GLY A 207 -86.74 -61.25 28.86
N ARG A 208 -86.40 -61.12 27.58
CA ARG A 208 -87.36 -61.10 26.45
C ARG A 208 -88.16 -62.40 26.39
N LYS A 209 -87.50 -63.55 26.50
CA LYS A 209 -88.17 -64.86 26.48
C LYS A 209 -89.12 -65.03 27.66
N ARG A 210 -88.72 -64.63 28.88
CA ARG A 210 -89.62 -64.65 30.05
C ARG A 210 -90.86 -63.79 29.84
N LEU A 211 -90.72 -62.59 29.26
CA LEU A 211 -91.87 -61.73 28.94
C LEU A 211 -92.76 -62.34 27.85
N GLU A 212 -92.18 -63.04 26.89
CA GLU A 212 -92.93 -63.78 25.87
C GLU A 212 -93.69 -64.98 26.47
N ASP A 213 -93.06 -65.76 27.33
CA ASP A 213 -93.70 -66.87 28.06
C ASP A 213 -94.86 -66.36 28.92
N VAL A 214 -94.63 -65.30 29.71
CA VAL A 214 -95.69 -64.64 30.52
C VAL A 214 -96.82 -64.08 29.63
N ARG A 215 -96.49 -63.53 28.45
CA ARG A 215 -97.52 -63.07 27.50
C ARG A 215 -98.34 -64.21 26.94
N VAL A 216 -97.73 -65.36 26.62
CA VAL A 216 -98.43 -66.56 26.15
C VAL A 216 -99.34 -67.13 27.24
N GLU A 217 -98.84 -67.23 28.48
CA GLU A 217 -99.60 -67.70 29.65
C GLU A 217 -100.80 -66.78 29.98
N LEU A 218 -100.66 -65.47 29.79
CA LEU A 218 -101.77 -64.51 29.92
C LEU A 218 -102.73 -64.50 28.72
N SER A 219 -102.35 -65.12 27.59
CA SER A 219 -103.16 -65.16 26.36
C SER A 219 -104.02 -66.43 26.23
N ASP A 220 -103.82 -67.45 27.08
CA ASP A 220 -104.64 -68.67 27.09
C ASP A 220 -105.46 -68.79 28.40
N PRO A 221 -106.73 -68.33 28.42
CA PRO A 221 -107.56 -68.36 29.62
C PRO A 221 -108.20 -69.74 29.91
N SER A 222 -107.73 -70.82 29.27
CA SER A 222 -108.44 -72.12 29.29
C SER A 222 -108.15 -73.00 30.50
N ASP A 223 -107.11 -72.73 31.30
CA ASP A 223 -106.69 -73.62 32.41
C ASP A 223 -106.79 -72.95 33.80
N ARG A 224 -108.00 -72.48 34.12
CA ARG A 224 -108.39 -72.21 35.52
C ARG A 224 -109.57 -73.09 35.88
N GLY A 225 -109.27 -74.35 36.18
CA GLY A 225 -110.19 -75.35 36.75
C GLY A 225 -109.51 -76.13 37.85
#